data_AF-A0A2W6RRF9-F1
#
_entry.id   AF-A0A2W6RRF9-F1
#
_cell.length_a   1.000
_cell.length_b   1.000
_cell.length_c   1.000
_cell.angle_alpha   90.00
_cell.angle_beta   90.00
_cell.angle_gamma   90.00
#
_symmetry.space_group_name_H-M   'P 1'
#
loop_
_entity.id
_entity.type
_entity.pdbx_description
1 polymer ?
#
loop_
_entity_poly.entity_id
_entity_poly.type
_entity_poly.pdbx_seq_one_letter_code
_entity_poly.pdbx_strand_id
1 'polypeptide(L)'
;MNKTLSIGLAGFSFTIEEHAYIKLSDYLNALRSSLDASEADEVMHDIEIRMVEIFRDSLGKREVINDTDVEKVIAQIGSPEKIEEQEEAYYSEKNTKK
;
A
#
# COMPACT_ATOMS: atom_id res chain seq x y z
N MET A 1 -20.42 -4.48 -17.83
CA MET A 1 -19.05 -3.93 -17.97
C MET A 1 -18.62 -3.45 -16.60
N ASN A 2 -17.43 -3.82 -16.14
CA ASN A 2 -16.85 -3.24 -14.94
C ASN A 2 -16.37 -1.83 -15.26
N LYS A 3 -16.66 -0.87 -14.38
CA LYS A 3 -16.15 0.49 -14.51
C LYS A 3 -14.67 0.49 -14.10
N THR A 4 -13.86 1.22 -14.84
CA THR A 4 -12.44 1.41 -14.55
C THR A 4 -12.12 2.87 -14.27
N LEU A 5 -11.04 3.10 -13.54
CA LEU A 5 -10.53 4.40 -13.14
C LEU A 5 -9.04 4.47 -13.49
N SER A 6 -8.53 5.68 -13.74
CA SER A 6 -7.10 5.95 -13.83
C SER A 6 -6.61 6.50 -12.50
N ILE A 7 -5.52 5.94 -11.97
CA ILE A 7 -4.89 6.37 -10.72
C ILE A 7 -3.40 6.63 -10.92
N GLY A 8 -2.82 7.48 -10.06
CA GLY A 8 -1.38 7.72 -9.98
C GLY A 8 -0.80 7.16 -8.68
N LEU A 9 0.35 6.50 -8.77
CA LEU A 9 1.14 6.02 -7.63
C LEU A 9 2.61 6.33 -7.88
N ALA A 10 3.26 7.12 -7.00
CA ALA A 10 4.67 7.53 -7.15
C ALA A 10 5.04 8.02 -8.57
N GLY A 11 4.14 8.75 -9.24
CA GLY A 11 4.35 9.28 -10.59
C GLY A 11 4.06 8.30 -11.75
N PHE A 12 3.58 7.08 -11.47
CA PHE A 12 3.15 6.11 -12.48
C PHE A 12 1.63 6.04 -12.58
N SER A 13 1.12 5.93 -13.81
CA SER A 13 -0.32 5.79 -14.06
C SER A 13 -0.73 4.33 -14.21
N PHE A 14 -1.82 3.95 -13.56
CA PHE A 14 -2.45 2.64 -13.68
C PHE A 14 -3.93 2.76 -14.02
N THR A 15 -4.47 1.72 -14.66
CA THR A 15 -5.91 1.52 -14.79
C THR A 15 -6.35 0.46 -13.79
N ILE A 16 -7.43 0.72 -13.06
CA ILE A 16 -7.91 -0.13 -11.97
C ILE A 16 -9.44 -0.26 -12.05
N GLU A 17 -9.99 -1.43 -11.68
CA GLU A 17 -11.43 -1.61 -11.52
C GLU A 17 -11.96 -0.79 -10.34
N GLU A 18 -13.19 -0.28 -10.44
CA GLU A 18 -13.77 0.59 -9.40
C GLU A 18 -13.80 -0.06 -8.00
N HIS A 19 -14.12 -1.36 -7.91
CA HIS A 19 -14.11 -2.07 -6.63
C HIS A 19 -12.70 -2.22 -6.04
N ALA A 20 -11.72 -2.54 -6.89
CA ALA A 20 -10.32 -2.64 -6.49
C ALA A 20 -9.78 -1.28 -6.03
N TYR A 21 -10.19 -0.20 -6.68
CA TYR A 21 -9.85 1.17 -6.28
C TYR A 21 -10.37 1.51 -4.89
N ILE A 22 -11.63 1.22 -4.59
CA ILE A 22 -12.21 1.48 -3.26
C ILE A 22 -11.39 0.75 -2.20
N LYS A 23 -11.12 -0.55 -2.40
CA LYS A 23 -10.30 -1.36 -1.49
C LYS A 23 -8.89 -0.78 -1.30
N LEU A 24 -8.24 -0.37 -2.38
CA LEU A 24 -6.89 0.22 -2.33
C LEU A 24 -6.89 1.58 -1.62
N SER A 25 -7.88 2.42 -1.91
CA SER A 25 -8.05 3.73 -1.28
C SER A 25 -8.27 3.60 0.22
N ASP A 26 -9.14 2.68 0.65
CA ASP A 26 -9.40 2.42 2.07
C ASP A 26 -8.13 1.95 2.79
N TYR A 27 -7.37 1.06 2.15
CA TYR A 27 -6.10 0.58 2.68
C TYR A 27 -5.06 1.70 2.82
N LEU A 28 -4.86 2.52 1.78
CA LEU A 28 -3.92 3.66 1.81
C LEU A 28 -4.31 4.71 2.85
N ASN A 29 -5.61 4.98 3.00
CA ASN A 29 -6.11 5.90 4.02
C ASN A 29 -5.85 5.37 5.44
N ALA A 30 -6.05 4.07 5.66
CA ALA A 30 -5.78 3.43 6.95
C ALA A 30 -4.28 3.45 7.27
N LEU A 31 -3.42 3.13 6.30
CA LEU A 31 -1.96 3.24 6.44
C LEU A 31 -1.53 4.67 6.78
N ARG A 32 -2.03 5.66 6.04
CA ARG A 32 -1.68 7.05 6.31
C ARG A 32 -2.13 7.51 7.69
N SER A 33 -3.26 6.98 8.17
CA SER A 33 -3.83 7.35 9.48
C SER A 33 -3.08 6.71 10.66
N SER A 34 -2.35 5.61 10.46
CA SER A 34 -1.50 5.00 11.47
C SER A 34 -0.12 5.67 11.60
N LEU A 35 0.25 6.53 10.65
CA LEU A 35 1.57 7.16 10.62
C LEU A 35 1.55 8.53 11.28
N ASP A 36 2.69 8.91 11.87
CA ASP A 36 2.91 10.26 12.37
C ASP A 36 2.84 11.28 11.22
N ALA A 37 2.08 12.36 11.43
CA ALA A 37 1.81 13.35 10.39
C ALA A 37 3.07 14.01 9.81
N SER A 38 4.17 14.06 10.56
CA SER A 38 5.46 14.59 10.10
C SER A 38 6.20 13.67 9.14
N GLU A 39 5.93 12.36 9.18
CA GLU A 39 6.64 11.33 8.41
C GLU A 39 5.73 10.66 7.36
N ALA A 40 4.41 10.82 7.50
CA ALA A 40 3.41 10.18 6.66
C ALA A 40 3.61 10.40 5.16
N ASP A 41 4.04 11.60 4.73
CA ASP A 41 4.26 11.86 3.29
C ASP A 41 5.44 11.07 2.72
N GLU A 42 6.55 10.98 3.47
CA GLU A 42 7.75 10.25 3.05
C GLU A 42 7.50 8.74 3.06
N VAL A 43 6.95 8.23 4.16
CA VAL A 43 6.64 6.80 4.31
C VAL A 43 5.61 6.33 3.28
N MET A 44 4.55 7.13 3.03
CA MET A 44 3.56 6.78 2.01
C MET A 44 4.16 6.80 0.60
N HIS A 45 5.10 7.71 0.31
CA HIS A 45 5.77 7.73 -0.98
C HIS A 45 6.58 6.44 -1.24
N ASP A 46 7.32 5.98 -0.23
CA ASP A 46 8.07 4.72 -0.31
C ASP A 46 7.15 3.51 -0.47
N ILE A 47 6.02 3.50 0.25
CA ILE A 47 4.96 2.48 0.09
C ILE A 47 4.41 2.50 -1.33
N GLU A 48 4.09 3.67 -1.90
CA GLU A 48 3.59 3.77 -3.27
C GLU A 48 4.61 3.25 -4.30
N ILE A 49 5.90 3.54 -4.14
CA ILE A 49 6.96 2.98 -4.99
C ILE A 49 6.95 1.45 -4.91
N ARG A 50 6.86 0.90 -3.70
CA ARG A 50 6.80 -0.55 -3.51
C ARG A 50 5.56 -1.17 -4.16
N MET A 51 4.41 -0.49 -4.09
CA MET A 51 3.18 -0.92 -4.76
C MET A 51 3.33 -0.93 -6.28
N VAL A 52 4.00 0.06 -6.86
CA VAL A 52 4.28 0.11 -8.31
C VAL A 52 5.03 -1.14 -8.76
N GLU A 53 6.05 -1.56 -8.01
CA GLU A 53 6.81 -2.78 -8.30
C GLU A 53 5.91 -4.02 -8.27
N ILE A 54 5.13 -4.19 -7.19
CA ILE A 54 4.25 -5.35 -7.01
C ILE A 54 3.17 -5.40 -8.09
N PHE A 55 2.57 -4.25 -8.44
CA PHE A 55 1.55 -4.22 -9.49
C PHE A 55 2.12 -4.55 -10.86
N ARG A 56 3.30 -4.02 -11.20
CA ARG A 56 3.98 -4.36 -12.47
C ARG A 56 4.26 -5.86 -12.57
N ASP A 57 4.73 -6.45 -11.48
CA ASP A 57 5.01 -7.89 -11.41
C ASP A 57 3.72 -8.73 -11.49
N SER A 58 2.64 -8.32 -10.80
CA SER A 58 1.38 -9.06 -10.76
C SER A 58 0.56 -8.96 -12.05
N LEU A 59 0.63 -7.83 -12.76
CA LEU A 59 -0.14 -7.60 -13.98
C LEU A 59 0.38 -8.44 -15.15
N GLY A 60 1.70 -8.60 -15.30
CA GLY A 60 2.29 -9.33 -16.41
C GLY A 60 1.87 -8.73 -17.76
N LYS A 61 0.97 -9.43 -18.48
CA LYS A 61 0.41 -8.95 -19.77
C LYS A 61 -0.93 -8.22 -19.64
N ARG A 62 -1.52 -8.16 -18.44
CA ARG A 62 -2.78 -7.45 -18.19
C ARG A 62 -2.52 -5.96 -18.01
N GLU A 63 -3.51 -5.14 -18.32
CA GLU A 63 -3.41 -3.67 -18.21
C GLU A 63 -4.29 -3.09 -17.10
N VAL A 64 -5.16 -3.90 -16.49
CA VAL A 64 -6.14 -3.47 -15.48
C VAL A 64 -5.90 -4.20 -14.17
N ILE A 65 -5.70 -3.42 -13.10
CA ILE A 65 -5.62 -3.89 -11.71
C ILE A 65 -7.01 -4.32 -11.25
N ASN A 66 -7.10 -5.51 -10.66
CA ASN A 66 -8.31 -6.03 -10.05
C ASN A 66 -8.11 -6.29 -8.54
N ASP A 67 -9.16 -6.79 -7.90
CA ASP A 67 -9.18 -7.07 -6.46
C ASP A 67 -8.05 -8.00 -6.01
N THR A 68 -7.71 -9.02 -6.80
CA THR A 68 -6.67 -9.99 -6.46
C THR A 68 -5.28 -9.36 -6.48
N ASP A 69 -5.04 -8.40 -7.38
CA ASP A 69 -3.79 -7.66 -7.40
C ASP A 69 -3.64 -6.78 -6.15
N VAL A 70 -4.72 -6.10 -5.75
CA VAL A 70 -4.76 -5.28 -4.53
C VAL A 70 -4.55 -6.13 -3.28
N GLU A 71 -5.17 -7.31 -3.20
CA GLU A 71 -4.99 -8.23 -2.08
C GLU A 71 -3.54 -8.72 -1.96
N LYS A 72 -2.85 -8.96 -3.08
CA LYS A 72 -1.42 -9.30 -3.06
C LYS A 72 -0.56 -8.16 -2.54
N VAL A 73 -0.86 -6.93 -2.94
CA VAL A 73 -0.15 -5.74 -2.43
C VAL A 73 -0.31 -5.64 -0.92
N ILE A 74 -1.55 -5.71 -0.41
CA ILE A 74 -1.84 -5.65 1.02
C ILE A 74 -1.12 -6.79 1.76
N ALA A 75 -1.10 -8.00 1.21
CA ALA A 75 -0.42 -9.13 1.82
C ALA A 75 1.11 -8.97 1.88
N GLN A 76 1.72 -8.29 0.91
CA GLN A 76 3.17 -8.07 0.87
C GLN A 76 3.62 -6.86 1.69
N ILE A 77 2.84 -5.79 1.72
CA ILE A 77 3.16 -4.59 2.49
C ILE A 77 2.75 -4.76 3.97
N GLY A 78 1.63 -5.40 4.23
CA GLY A 78 1.08 -5.62 5.57
C GLY A 78 -0.09 -4.68 5.90
N SER A 79 -0.88 -5.02 6.91
CA SER A 79 -1.94 -4.13 7.41
C SER A 79 -1.36 -3.05 8.32
N PRO A 80 -2.01 -1.87 8.45
CA PRO A 80 -1.59 -0.80 9.36
C PRO A 80 -1.31 -1.31 10.79
N GLU A 81 -2.20 -2.13 11.32
CA GLU A 81 -2.06 -2.78 12.65
C GLU A 81 -0.77 -3.59 12.78
N LYS A 82 -0.37 -4.31 11.72
CA LYS A 82 0.87 -5.11 11.71
C LYS A 82 2.12 -4.26 11.51
N ILE A 83 1.98 -3.04 11.00
CA ILE A 83 3.09 -2.10 10.84
C ILE A 83 3.37 -1.42 12.18
N GLU A 84 2.33 -0.97 12.89
CA GLU A 84 2.45 -0.46 14.27
C GLU A 84 3.06 -1.51 15.22
N GLU A 85 2.59 -2.77 15.16
CA GLU A 85 3.15 -3.87 15.97
C GLU A 85 4.64 -4.11 15.68
N GLN A 86 5.08 -3.97 14.43
CA GLN A 86 6.48 -4.13 14.04
C GLN A 86 7.34 -2.95 14.53
N GLU A 87 6.85 -1.72 14.47
CA GLU A 87 7.54 -0.57 15.05
C GLU A 87 7.66 -0.68 16.57
N GLU A 88 6.58 -1.00 17.29
CA GLU A 88 6.61 -1.19 18.75
C GLU A 88 7.59 -2.30 19.17
N ALA A 89 7.63 -3.42 18.43
CA ALA A 89 8.61 -4.48 18.64
C ALA A 89 10.06 -3.96 18.45
N TYR A 90 10.29 -3.17 17.40
CA TYR A 90 11.61 -2.60 17.11
C TYR A 90 12.09 -1.60 18.19
N TYR A 91 11.18 -0.80 18.73
CA TYR A 91 11.49 0.16 19.80
C TYR A 91 11.63 -0.50 21.19
N SER A 92 10.84 -1.54 21.48
CA SER A 92 10.91 -2.28 22.75
C SER A 92 12.19 -3.14 22.88
N GLU A 93 12.69 -3.72 21.79
CA GLU A 93 13.99 -4.42 21.78
C GLU A 93 15.19 -3.49 21.97
N LYS A 94 15.11 -2.23 21.51
CA LYS A 94 16.16 -1.23 21.75
C LYS A 94 16.20 -0.76 23.20
N ASN A 95 15.07 -0.71 23.89
CA ASN A 95 15.00 -0.26 25.29
C ASN A 95 15.35 -1.34 26.32
N THR A 96 15.29 -2.62 25.96
CA THR A 96 15.65 -3.74 26.85
C THR A 96 17.15 -4.09 26.84
N LYS A 97 17.94 -3.53 25.92
CA LYS A 97 19.40 -3.71 25.85
C LYS A 97 20.20 -2.58 26.52
N LYS A 98 19.65 -1.90 27.52
CA LYS A 98 20.36 -0.87 28.29
C LYS A 98 20.64 -1.32 29.71
#